data_AF-A0A949IHF6-F1
#
_entry.id   AF-A0A949IHF6-F1
#
_cell.length_a   1.000
_cell.length_b   1.000
_cell.length_c   1.000
_cell.angle_alpha   90.00
_cell.angle_beta   90.00
_cell.angle_gamma   90.00
#
_symmetry.space_group_name_H-M   'P 1'
#
loop_
_entity.id
_entity.type
_entity.pdbx_description
1 polymer ?
#
loop_
_entity_poly.entity_id
_entity_poly.type
_entity_poly.pdbx_seq_one_letter_code
_entity_poly.pdbx_strand_id
1 'polypeptide(L)'
;MNDDVTEDWRARAEAAEAALEQAGAAAKARIIRAELKAEAVKAGMVDLDGLKLIDAGELQVNEDGEVADAPTVLAKLKRAKPWLFGGGKSSSAAASAPKPEPPRQRMASEMSRDEWLNARAALLKRR
;
A
#
# COMPACT_ATOMS: atom_id res chain seq x y z
N MET A 1 -30.33 -10.59 56.19
CA MET A 1 -29.41 -9.46 55.93
C MET A 1 -28.12 -9.91 55.23
N ASN A 2 -27.67 -11.17 55.36
CA ASN A 2 -26.50 -11.67 54.62
C ASN A 2 -26.76 -11.97 53.15
N ASP A 3 -27.98 -12.40 52.78
CA ASP A 3 -28.30 -12.79 51.39
C ASP A 3 -28.23 -11.61 50.40
N ASP A 4 -28.62 -10.41 50.85
CA ASP A 4 -28.62 -9.17 50.06
C ASP A 4 -27.19 -8.72 49.70
N VAL A 5 -26.24 -8.95 50.61
CA VAL A 5 -24.82 -8.62 50.38
C VAL A 5 -24.22 -9.61 49.37
N THR A 6 -24.55 -10.90 49.46
CA THR A 6 -24.05 -11.91 48.52
C THR A 6 -24.60 -11.75 47.10
N GLU A 7 -25.85 -11.32 46.95
CA GLU A 7 -26.44 -11.02 45.63
C GLU A 7 -25.75 -9.80 44.97
N ASP A 8 -25.46 -8.74 45.73
CA ASP A 8 -24.73 -7.57 45.20
C ASP A 8 -23.30 -7.92 44.76
N TRP A 9 -22.60 -8.79 45.50
CA TRP A 9 -21.27 -9.27 45.10
C TRP A 9 -21.28 -10.10 43.81
N ARG A 10 -22.31 -10.95 43.63
CA ARG A 10 -22.48 -11.76 42.40
C ARG A 10 -22.79 -10.88 41.20
N ALA A 11 -23.74 -9.96 41.34
CA ALA A 11 -24.09 -9.03 40.26
C ALA A 11 -22.89 -8.17 39.84
N ARG A 12 -22.06 -7.75 40.80
CA ARG A 12 -20.81 -7.02 40.52
C ARG A 12 -19.75 -7.88 39.84
N ALA A 13 -19.63 -9.16 40.23
CA ALA A 13 -18.73 -10.10 39.57
C ALA A 13 -19.14 -10.37 38.12
N GLU A 14 -20.43 -10.65 37.88
CA GLU A 14 -20.96 -10.86 36.52
C GLU A 14 -20.79 -9.60 35.65
N ALA A 15 -21.06 -8.41 36.20
CA ALA A 15 -20.84 -7.16 35.47
C ALA A 15 -19.35 -6.92 35.15
N ALA A 16 -18.45 -7.29 36.06
CA ALA A 16 -17.01 -7.19 35.84
C ALA A 16 -16.52 -8.18 34.78
N GLU A 17 -17.02 -9.42 34.80
CA GLU A 17 -16.71 -10.44 33.79
C GLU A 17 -17.21 -10.03 32.40
N ALA A 18 -18.46 -9.56 32.31
CA ALA A 18 -19.01 -9.06 31.05
C ALA A 18 -18.23 -7.84 30.52
N ALA A 19 -17.80 -6.94 31.41
CA ALA A 19 -16.98 -5.78 31.03
C ALA A 19 -15.58 -6.22 30.54
N LEU A 20 -14.97 -7.21 31.18
CA LEU A 20 -13.69 -7.78 30.75
C LEU A 20 -13.79 -8.46 29.39
N GLU A 21 -14.85 -9.23 29.15
CA GLU A 21 -15.09 -9.89 27.87
C GLU A 21 -15.29 -8.87 26.74
N GLN A 22 -16.12 -7.84 26.97
CA GLN A 22 -16.34 -6.76 26.00
C GLN A 22 -15.06 -5.97 25.71
N ALA A 23 -14.29 -5.64 26.76
CA ALA A 23 -13.02 -4.94 26.60
C ALA A 23 -12.00 -5.79 25.82
N GLY A 24 -11.92 -7.09 26.13
CA GLY A 24 -11.07 -8.06 25.45
C GLY A 24 -11.42 -8.21 23.98
N ALA A 25 -12.71 -8.36 23.66
CA ALA A 25 -13.19 -8.44 22.29
C ALA A 25 -12.89 -7.15 21.49
N ALA A 26 -13.11 -5.98 22.10
CA ALA A 26 -12.82 -4.69 21.47
C ALA A 26 -11.31 -4.48 21.23
N ALA A 27 -10.46 -4.87 22.19
CA ALA A 27 -9.02 -4.81 22.05
C ALA A 27 -8.52 -5.74 20.94
N LYS A 28 -8.97 -7.00 20.94
CA LYS A 28 -8.63 -7.98 19.91
C LYS A 28 -9.03 -7.50 18.51
N ALA A 29 -10.25 -6.97 18.35
CA ALA A 29 -10.71 -6.43 17.07
C ALA A 29 -9.86 -5.24 16.58
N ARG A 30 -9.38 -4.38 17.50
CA ARG A 30 -8.47 -3.26 17.15
C ARG A 30 -7.11 -3.76 16.71
N ILE A 31 -6.54 -4.73 17.43
CA ILE A 31 -5.24 -5.35 17.08
C ILE A 31 -5.33 -5.97 15.69
N ILE A 32 -6.32 -6.83 15.44
CA ILE A 32 -6.53 -7.47 14.13
C ILE A 32 -6.59 -6.44 13.00
N ARG A 33 -7.34 -5.35 13.19
CA ARG A 33 -7.45 -4.28 12.18
C ARG A 33 -6.15 -3.52 11.99
N ALA A 34 -5.37 -3.29 13.05
CA ALA A 34 -4.10 -2.59 12.95
C ALA A 34 -3.09 -3.44 12.17
N GLU A 35 -2.97 -4.72 12.51
CA GLU A 35 -2.06 -5.66 11.84
C GLU A 35 -2.43 -5.90 10.38
N LEU A 36 -3.72 -6.13 10.09
CA LEU A 36 -4.20 -6.25 8.71
C LEU A 36 -3.87 -5.01 7.87
N LYS A 37 -4.02 -3.80 8.44
CA LYS A 37 -3.68 -2.56 7.74
C LYS A 37 -2.19 -2.46 7.48
N ALA A 38 -1.36 -2.79 8.48
CA ALA A 38 0.09 -2.77 8.33
C ALA A 38 0.54 -3.72 7.20
N GLU A 39 0.05 -4.96 7.22
CA GLU A 39 0.40 -5.95 6.21
C GLU A 39 -0.19 -5.60 4.83
N ALA A 40 -1.37 -4.99 4.77
CA ALA A 40 -1.99 -4.55 3.51
C ALA A 40 -1.19 -3.43 2.83
N VAL A 41 -0.75 -2.43 3.61
CA VAL A 41 0.12 -1.36 3.12
C VAL A 41 1.44 -1.94 2.60
N LYS A 42 2.05 -2.85 3.36
CA LYS A 42 3.27 -3.56 2.95
C LYS A 42 3.07 -4.40 1.68
N ALA A 43 1.90 -5.01 1.51
CA ALA A 43 1.52 -5.76 0.30
C ALA A 43 1.22 -4.87 -0.92
N GLY A 44 1.21 -3.54 -0.74
CA GLY A 44 0.93 -2.55 -1.78
C GLY A 44 -0.55 -2.38 -2.07
N MET A 45 -1.44 -2.58 -1.08
CA MET A 45 -2.87 -2.32 -1.24
C MET A 45 -3.13 -0.83 -1.44
N VAL A 46 -3.87 -0.48 -2.49
CA VAL A 46 -4.22 0.91 -2.84
C VAL A 46 -5.48 1.35 -2.12
N ASP A 47 -6.46 0.44 -2.05
CA ASP A 47 -7.75 0.70 -1.41
C ASP A 47 -7.88 -0.13 -0.13
N LEU A 48 -7.66 0.52 1.02
CA LEU A 48 -7.75 -0.11 2.33
C LEU A 48 -9.19 -0.50 2.72
N ASP A 49 -10.22 0.06 2.07
CA ASP A 49 -11.60 -0.36 2.32
C ASP A 49 -11.85 -1.80 1.87
N GLY A 50 -11.02 -2.33 0.96
CA GLY A 50 -11.05 -3.72 0.56
C GLY A 50 -10.80 -4.71 1.71
N LEU A 51 -10.25 -4.28 2.85
CA LEU A 51 -10.08 -5.11 4.04
C LEU A 51 -11.42 -5.55 4.65
N LYS A 52 -12.51 -4.83 4.40
CA LYS A 52 -13.87 -5.21 4.84
C LYS A 52 -14.38 -6.49 4.16
N LEU A 53 -13.70 -6.93 3.10
CA LEU A 53 -14.02 -8.16 2.37
C LEU A 53 -13.40 -9.40 3.01
N ILE A 54 -12.52 -9.22 4.00
CA ILE A 54 -11.91 -10.29 4.77
C ILE A 54 -12.81 -10.57 5.98
N ASP A 55 -13.10 -11.85 6.23
CA ASP A 55 -13.76 -12.25 7.46
C ASP A 55 -12.77 -12.15 8.63
N ALA A 56 -12.97 -11.14 9.47
CA ALA A 56 -12.13 -10.91 10.64
C ALA A 56 -12.35 -11.94 11.76
N GLY A 57 -13.45 -12.70 11.73
CA GLY A 57 -13.76 -13.73 12.71
C GLY A 57 -12.90 -14.99 12.57
N GLU A 58 -12.41 -15.27 11.36
CA GLU A 58 -11.54 -16.40 11.08
C GLU A 58 -10.05 -16.12 11.37
N LEU A 59 -9.68 -14.86 11.63
CA LEU A 59 -8.30 -14.45 11.85
C LEU A 59 -7.86 -14.73 13.28
N GLN A 60 -6.79 -15.53 13.40
CA GLN A 60 -6.16 -15.82 14.68
C GLN A 60 -5.08 -14.79 15.01
N VAL A 61 -5.05 -14.38 16.28
CA VAL A 61 -4.03 -13.49 16.84
C VAL A 61 -3.13 -14.34 17.71
N ASN A 62 -1.83 -14.22 17.50
CA ASN A 62 -0.80 -14.96 18.22
C ASN A 62 -0.55 -14.32 19.58
N GLU A 63 0.25 -14.98 20.42
CA GLU A 63 0.66 -14.46 21.74
C GLU A 63 1.39 -13.10 21.64
N ASP A 64 2.10 -12.87 20.53
CA ASP A 64 2.81 -11.61 20.24
C ASP A 64 1.88 -10.47 19.78
N GLY A 65 0.59 -10.72 19.60
CA GLY A 65 -0.37 -9.75 19.07
C GLY A 65 -0.39 -9.65 17.54
N GLU A 66 0.35 -10.50 16.83
CA GLU A 66 0.37 -10.56 15.37
C GLU A 66 -0.75 -11.45 14.82
N VAL A 67 -1.21 -11.17 13.58
CA VAL A 67 -2.17 -12.02 12.87
C VAL A 67 -1.40 -12.97 11.95
N ALA A 68 -1.12 -14.20 12.39
CA ALA A 68 -0.30 -15.18 11.64
C ALA A 68 -0.74 -15.37 10.18
N ASP A 69 -2.05 -15.38 9.94
CA ASP A 69 -2.62 -15.67 8.63
C ASP A 69 -2.72 -14.46 7.70
N ALA A 70 -2.40 -13.25 8.19
CA ALA A 70 -2.58 -12.01 7.42
C ALA A 70 -1.86 -12.01 6.07
N PRO A 71 -0.59 -12.44 5.94
CA PRO A 71 0.09 -12.51 4.64
C PRO A 71 -0.59 -13.47 3.67
N THR A 72 -1.04 -14.63 4.17
CA THR A 72 -1.72 -15.66 3.37
C THR A 72 -3.08 -15.17 2.88
N VAL A 73 -3.85 -14.50 3.74
CA VAL A 73 -5.15 -13.92 3.40
C VAL A 73 -5.01 -12.81 2.38
N LEU A 74 -4.03 -11.91 2.56
CA LEU A 74 -3.77 -10.83 1.59
C LEU A 74 -3.28 -11.37 0.25
N ALA A 75 -2.48 -12.44 0.23
CA ALA A 75 -2.08 -13.09 -1.02
C ALA A 75 -3.28 -13.70 -1.77
N LYS A 76 -4.23 -14.34 -1.06
CA LYS A 76 -5.50 -14.82 -1.64
C LYS A 76 -6.34 -13.66 -2.16
N LEU A 77 -6.45 -12.57 -1.39
CA LEU A 77 -7.20 -11.37 -1.80
C LEU A 77 -6.57 -10.72 -3.05
N LYS A 78 -5.24 -10.67 -3.13
CA LYS A 78 -4.51 -10.17 -4.30
C LYS A 78 -4.74 -11.00 -5.55
N ARG A 79 -4.90 -12.32 -5.43
CA ARG A 79 -5.26 -13.20 -6.54
C ARG A 79 -6.71 -13.01 -6.98
N ALA A 80 -7.64 -12.93 -6.02
CA ALA A 80 -9.07 -12.79 -6.29
C ALA A 80 -9.45 -11.40 -6.82
N LYS A 81 -8.80 -10.35 -6.29
CA LYS A 81 -9.09 -8.94 -6.57
C LYS A 81 -7.78 -8.16 -6.77
N PRO A 82 -7.07 -8.39 -7.89
CA PRO A 82 -5.78 -7.74 -8.14
C PRO A 82 -5.87 -6.20 -8.16
N TRP A 83 -7.02 -5.66 -8.55
CA TRP A 83 -7.30 -4.22 -8.63
C TRP A 83 -7.26 -3.49 -7.28
N LEU A 84 -7.35 -4.21 -6.15
CA LEU A 84 -7.14 -3.64 -4.81
C LEU A 84 -5.67 -3.33 -4.53
N PHE A 85 -4.74 -3.87 -5.32
CA PHE A 85 -3.30 -3.77 -5.11
C PHE A 85 -2.65 -2.96 -6.23
N GLY A 86 -1.75 -2.06 -5.84
CA GLY A 86 -1.02 -1.13 -6.70
C GLY A 86 0.11 -1.84 -7.45
N GLY A 87 -0.27 -2.68 -8.41
CA GLY A 87 0.65 -3.29 -9.38
C GLY A 87 0.37 -2.90 -10.83
N GLY A 88 -0.66 -2.08 -11.07
CA GLY A 88 -0.94 -1.51 -12.39
C GLY A 88 0.11 -0.46 -12.71
N LYS A 89 0.83 -0.62 -13.83
CA LYS A 89 1.74 0.39 -14.37
C LYS A 89 1.01 1.74 -14.34
N SER A 90 1.51 2.68 -13.55
CA SER A 90 0.96 4.03 -13.57
C SER A 90 1.08 4.57 -14.99
N SER A 91 -0.04 4.98 -15.60
CA SER A 91 -0.05 5.66 -16.90
C SER A 91 0.66 7.01 -16.85
N SER A 92 0.99 7.51 -15.65
CA SER A 92 1.75 8.73 -15.40
C SER A 92 3.25 8.50 -15.14
N ALA A 93 3.78 7.29 -15.35
CA ALA A 93 5.22 7.07 -15.27
C ALA A 93 5.89 8.00 -16.30
N ALA A 94 6.67 8.97 -15.81
CA ALA A 94 7.38 9.93 -16.63
C ALA A 94 8.15 9.16 -17.72
N ALA A 95 7.78 9.37 -18.98
CA ALA A 95 8.49 8.78 -20.09
C ALA A 95 9.97 9.13 -19.95
N SER A 96 10.83 8.11 -19.88
CA SER A 96 12.27 8.33 -19.86
C SER A 96 12.62 9.14 -21.11
N ALA A 97 13.23 10.31 -20.93
CA ALA A 97 13.63 11.15 -22.04
C ALA A 97 14.53 10.33 -22.99
N PRO A 98 14.36 10.47 -24.31
CA PRO A 98 15.20 9.75 -25.26
C PRO A 98 16.66 10.09 -24.99
N LYS A 99 17.54 9.10 -25.10
CA LYS A 99 18.98 9.30 -24.91
C LYS A 99 19.47 10.37 -25.89
N PRO A 100 20.34 11.31 -25.47
CA PRO A 100 20.88 12.31 -26.37
C PRO A 100 21.61 11.64 -27.54
N GLU A 101 21.24 12.03 -28.76
CA GLU A 101 21.83 11.49 -29.99
C GLU A 101 23.29 11.99 -30.12
N PRO A 102 24.25 11.12 -30.47
CA PRO A 102 25.64 11.54 -30.65
C PRO A 102 25.77 12.57 -31.79
N PRO A 103 26.74 13.50 -31.73
CA PRO A 103 26.91 14.51 -32.78
C PRO A 103 27.25 13.85 -34.12
N ARG A 104 26.30 13.87 -35.06
CA ARG A 104 26.49 13.39 -36.44
C ARG A 104 26.68 14.56 -37.40
N GLN A 105 27.44 14.34 -38.48
CA GLN A 105 27.53 15.30 -39.57
C GLN A 105 26.18 15.35 -40.29
N ARG A 106 25.52 16.50 -40.25
CA ARG A 106 24.24 16.74 -40.96
C ARG A 106 24.50 17.10 -42.41
N MET A 107 23.64 16.62 -43.31
CA MET A 107 23.74 16.98 -44.72
C MET A 107 23.25 18.41 -44.96
N ALA A 108 23.71 19.05 -46.05
CA ALA A 108 23.29 20.40 -46.41
C ALA A 108 21.77 20.53 -46.63
N SER A 109 21.10 19.44 -47.01
CA SER A 109 19.65 19.36 -47.16
C SER A 109 18.90 19.29 -45.82
N GLU A 110 19.58 18.93 -44.73
CA GLU A 110 18.98 18.78 -43.40
C GLU A 110 19.13 20.04 -42.54
N MET A 111 19.85 21.07 -43.00
CA MET A 111 20.09 22.30 -42.26
C MET A 111 19.34 23.49 -42.86
N SER A 112 18.94 24.43 -42.01
CA SER A 112 18.39 25.70 -42.50
C SER A 112 19.46 26.50 -43.26
N ARG A 113 19.03 27.43 -44.11
CA ARG A 113 19.93 28.26 -44.91
C ARG A 113 20.93 29.04 -44.05
N ASP A 114 20.49 29.56 -42.91
CA ASP A 114 21.34 30.34 -42.00
C ASP A 114 22.35 29.46 -41.27
N GLU A 115 21.94 28.26 -40.84
CA GLU A 115 22.86 27.26 -40.27
C GLU A 115 23.91 26.82 -41.29
N TRP A 116 23.53 26.63 -42.55
CA TRP A 116 24.46 26.27 -43.62
C TRP A 116 25.49 27.37 -43.88
N LEU A 117 25.06 28.64 -43.93
CA LEU A 117 25.97 29.77 -44.13
C LEU A 117 26.98 29.87 -42.99
N ASN A 118 26.54 29.68 -41.74
CA ASN A 118 27.40 29.68 -40.57
C ASN A 118 28.38 28.51 -40.56
N ALA A 119 27.91 27.29 -40.86
CA ALA A 119 28.75 26.10 -40.96
C ALA A 119 29.81 26.22 -42.07
N ARG A 120 29.41 26.76 -43.23
CA ARG A 120 30.32 27.03 -44.35
C ARG A 120 31.37 28.09 -44.00
N ALA A 121 30.97 29.17 -43.34
CA ALA A 121 31.90 30.20 -42.88
C ALA A 121 32.92 29.65 -41.86
N ALA A 122 32.48 28.78 -40.94
CA ALA A 122 33.35 28.14 -39.97
C ALA A 122 34.40 27.22 -40.63
N LEU A 123 34.02 26.48 -41.69
CA LEU A 123 34.97 25.66 -42.46
C LEU A 123 36.03 26.50 -43.18
N LEU A 124 35.62 27.63 -43.77
CA LEU A 124 36.55 28.53 -44.47
C LEU A 124 37.51 29.25 -43.52
N LYS A 125 37.09 29.54 -42.28
CA LYS A 125 37.93 30.19 -41.25
C LYS A 125 38.99 29.26 -40.66
N ARG A 126 38.83 27.95 -40.80
CA ARG A 126 39.75 26.92 -40.26
C ARG A 126 40.83 26.49 -41.26
N ARG A 127 40.84 27.07 -42.46
CA ARG A 127 41.86 26.88 -43.50
C ARG A 127 42.89 28.00 -43.45
#